data_AF-A0A2V6RWY4-F1
#
_entry.id   AF-A0A2V6RWY4-F1
#
_cell.length_a   1.000
_cell.length_b   1.000
_cell.length_c   1.000
_cell.angle_alpha   90.00
_cell.angle_beta   90.00
_cell.angle_gamma   90.00
#
_symmetry.space_group_name_H-M   'P 1'
#
loop_
_entity.id
_entity.type
_entity.pdbx_description
1 polymer ?
#
loop_
_entity_poly.entity_id
_entity_poly.type
_entity_poly.pdbx_seq_one_letter_code
_entity_poly.pdbx_strand_id
1 'polypeptide(L)'
;MRLAITVVVSVLLMGLTASGLGSQGAAAEHGGWDREGAAKYLDERMDAWFANAKKLRTGQGVTTCVSCHTVVPYALSRPVLRRAMHVSTRTPQEVRLLEGVARRVETYDAHQPFYDGSEGKKTESRGTEAVLNALILSSADAERGRREPSEPTRKALRRLWETQRPDGAWEWLDFGLEPFESADAAYYGATLAALAIGTAPASSTTQATDATVGIEKLRGYLKDKFASQTLFNRAWVLLASTRLKDLLPGAQREALIAEIQRRQHDDGGWSLQALGTWTWGKPAWRARAPGTPDASLLAQSDGYATGLIVYTLRTAGVPVEHPAVRTGSQWLRAHQQDVQVNQRMHHAWRAHSLNFDREHGGEKGEPWRRMFMSDSATAFAVLALVASD
;
A
#
# COMPACT_ATOMS: atom_id res chain seq x y z
N MET A 1 -83.14 1.99 50.19
CA MET A 1 -83.05 1.46 48.81
C MET A 1 -83.18 2.62 47.84
N ARG A 2 -82.06 3.11 47.31
CA ARG A 2 -82.01 4.25 46.37
C ARG A 2 -81.18 3.82 45.16
N LEU A 3 -81.74 4.05 43.96
CA LEU A 3 -81.13 3.83 42.66
C LEU A 3 -79.76 4.50 42.58
N ALA A 4 -78.76 3.78 42.09
CA ALA A 4 -77.48 4.36 41.68
C ALA A 4 -77.30 4.16 40.18
N ILE A 5 -77.23 5.29 39.49
CA ILE A 5 -77.04 5.48 38.05
C ILE A 5 -75.60 5.09 37.68
N THR A 6 -75.46 4.25 36.66
CA THR A 6 -74.18 3.88 36.05
C THR A 6 -73.66 5.05 35.22
N VAL A 7 -72.50 5.61 35.59
CA VAL A 7 -71.72 6.53 34.74
C VAL A 7 -70.44 5.81 34.35
N VAL A 8 -70.32 5.51 33.06
CA VAL A 8 -69.10 4.96 32.44
C VAL A 8 -68.15 6.13 32.18
N VAL A 9 -67.04 6.18 32.91
CA VAL A 9 -65.93 7.13 32.66
C VAL A 9 -64.84 6.38 31.89
N SER A 10 -64.75 6.66 30.59
CA SER A 10 -63.66 6.19 29.73
C SER A 10 -62.40 7.03 29.98
N VAL A 11 -61.41 6.46 30.66
CA VAL A 11 -60.10 7.09 30.87
C VAL A 11 -59.21 6.80 29.66
N LEU A 12 -58.93 7.84 28.87
CA LEU A 12 -57.98 7.84 27.77
C LEU A 12 -56.56 8.02 28.35
N LEU A 13 -55.78 6.95 28.50
CA LEU A 13 -54.36 7.04 28.85
C LEU A 13 -53.53 7.36 27.60
N MET A 14 -53.14 8.63 27.46
CA MET A 14 -52.08 9.05 26.54
C MET A 14 -50.72 8.57 27.08
N GLY A 15 -50.13 7.58 26.40
CA GLY A 15 -48.76 7.15 26.64
C GLY A 15 -47.76 8.17 26.09
N LEU A 16 -47.10 8.90 26.99
CA LEU A 16 -45.87 9.64 26.72
C LEU A 16 -44.75 8.63 26.44
N THR A 17 -44.41 8.44 25.16
CA THR A 17 -43.18 7.74 24.78
C THR A 17 -42.03 8.73 24.81
N ALA A 18 -41.07 8.45 25.68
CA ALA A 18 -39.85 9.23 25.80
C ALA A 18 -39.09 9.24 24.47
N SER A 19 -38.78 10.45 23.99
CA SER A 19 -37.89 10.71 22.88
C SER A 19 -36.52 10.08 23.18
N GLY A 20 -36.29 8.90 22.60
CA GLY A 20 -34.97 8.28 22.58
C GLY A 20 -34.01 9.21 21.86
N LEU A 21 -32.95 9.59 22.57
CA LEU A 21 -31.77 10.27 22.09
C LEU A 21 -31.35 9.68 20.74
N GLY A 22 -31.45 10.48 19.68
CA GLY A 22 -30.95 10.12 18.37
C GLY A 22 -29.48 9.76 18.45
N SER A 23 -29.12 8.60 17.91
CA SER A 23 -27.74 8.25 17.63
C SER A 23 -27.17 9.27 16.64
N GLN A 24 -26.48 10.26 17.15
CA GLN A 24 -25.54 11.04 16.35
C GLN A 24 -24.37 10.12 15.98
N GLY A 25 -24.10 10.01 14.67
CA GLY A 25 -22.82 9.53 14.16
C GLY A 25 -22.86 8.34 13.20
N ALA A 26 -23.82 8.26 12.28
CA ALA A 26 -23.47 7.65 10.99
C ALA A 26 -22.60 8.68 10.27
N ALA A 27 -21.28 8.48 10.29
CA ALA A 27 -20.39 9.22 9.42
C ALA A 27 -20.94 9.11 7.99
N ALA A 28 -21.10 10.25 7.31
CA ALA A 28 -21.72 10.27 6.01
C ALA A 28 -20.86 9.48 5.03
N GLU A 29 -21.34 8.31 4.59
CA GLU A 29 -20.75 7.48 3.54
C GLU A 29 -20.79 8.22 2.19
N HIS A 30 -19.94 9.22 2.01
CA HIS A 30 -19.74 9.85 0.72
C HIS A 30 -19.00 8.88 -0.20
N GLY A 31 -19.75 8.23 -1.09
CA GLY A 31 -19.21 7.27 -2.06
C GLY A 31 -19.36 5.80 -1.66
N GLY A 32 -20.15 5.47 -0.63
CA GLY A 32 -20.49 4.09 -0.26
C GLY A 32 -19.36 3.29 0.40
N TRP A 33 -18.45 3.97 1.12
CA TRP A 33 -17.43 3.38 1.98
C TRP A 33 -17.03 4.37 3.09
N ASP A 34 -16.52 3.86 4.22
CA ASP A 34 -16.17 4.62 5.42
C ASP A 34 -14.72 5.17 5.33
N ARG A 35 -14.61 6.44 4.94
CA ARG A 35 -13.32 7.15 4.84
C ARG A 35 -12.69 7.41 6.20
N GLU A 36 -13.48 7.78 7.22
CA GLU A 36 -12.98 8.00 8.57
C GLU A 36 -12.42 6.71 9.19
N GLY A 37 -13.13 5.59 9.05
CA GLY A 37 -12.70 4.28 9.53
C GLY A 37 -11.41 3.83 8.86
N ALA A 38 -11.28 4.01 7.54
CA ALA A 38 -10.04 3.70 6.83
C ALA A 38 -8.87 4.58 7.29
N ALA A 39 -9.10 5.88 7.50
CA ALA A 39 -8.09 6.80 8.00
C ALA A 39 -7.62 6.42 9.41
N LYS A 40 -8.57 6.14 10.31
CA LYS A 40 -8.30 5.67 11.67
C LYS A 40 -7.51 4.36 11.66
N TYR A 41 -7.92 3.39 10.85
CA TYR A 41 -7.21 2.12 10.70
C TYR A 41 -5.76 2.34 10.30
N LEU A 42 -5.50 3.12 9.23
CA LEU A 42 -4.16 3.37 8.73
C LEU A 42 -3.27 4.05 9.78
N ASP A 43 -3.80 5.05 10.50
CA ASP A 43 -3.07 5.78 11.54
C ASP A 43 -2.74 4.86 12.75
N GLU A 44 -3.70 4.06 13.23
CA GLU A 44 -3.49 3.11 14.34
C GLU A 44 -2.48 2.01 13.98
N ARG A 45 -2.50 1.53 12.73
CA ARG A 45 -1.56 0.54 12.24
C ARG A 45 -0.15 1.10 12.08
N MET A 46 -0.04 2.38 11.72
CA MET A 46 1.24 3.08 11.68
C MET A 46 1.81 3.27 13.10
N ASP A 47 0.97 3.60 14.09
CA ASP A 47 1.40 3.65 15.50
C ASP A 47 1.84 2.28 16.02
N ALA A 48 1.11 1.21 15.68
CA ALA A 48 1.50 -0.15 16.01
C ALA A 48 2.84 -0.52 15.36
N TRP A 49 3.08 -0.14 14.10
CA TRP A 49 4.37 -0.35 13.45
C TRP A 49 5.48 0.41 14.16
N PHE A 50 5.26 1.70 14.45
CA PHE A 50 6.23 2.50 15.17
C PHE A 50 6.55 1.94 16.55
N ALA A 51 5.59 1.33 17.25
CA ALA A 51 5.82 0.71 18.55
C ALA A 51 6.67 -0.57 18.44
N ASN A 52 6.29 -1.48 17.52
CA ASN A 52 6.76 -2.87 17.51
C ASN A 52 7.91 -3.16 16.53
N ALA A 53 8.11 -2.34 15.50
CA ALA A 53 9.19 -2.56 14.54
C ALA A 53 10.58 -2.39 15.18
N LYS A 54 11.59 -3.05 14.58
CA LYS A 54 13.00 -2.94 15.01
C LYS A 54 13.41 -1.47 15.10
N LYS A 55 13.96 -1.08 16.25
CA LYS A 55 14.53 0.27 16.47
C LYS A 55 15.94 0.29 15.92
N LEU A 56 16.21 1.27 15.07
CA LEU A 56 17.46 1.42 14.34
C LEU A 56 18.12 2.73 14.74
N ARG A 57 19.35 2.65 15.24
CA ARG A 57 20.17 3.83 15.57
C ARG A 57 20.35 4.68 14.33
N THR A 58 19.96 5.95 14.41
CA THR A 58 19.92 6.90 13.31
C THR A 58 20.38 8.27 13.81
N GLY A 59 21.66 8.59 13.61
CA GLY A 59 22.29 9.75 14.25
C GLY A 59 22.20 9.68 15.78
N GLN A 60 21.73 10.75 16.41
CA GLN A 60 21.53 10.86 17.85
C GLN A 60 20.20 10.24 18.34
N GLY A 61 19.41 9.61 17.46
CA GLY A 61 18.10 9.05 17.81
C GLY A 61 17.89 7.65 17.23
N VAL A 62 16.61 7.23 17.22
CA VAL A 62 16.18 5.96 16.63
C VAL A 62 15.10 6.20 15.57
N THR A 63 15.09 5.35 14.56
CA THR A 63 14.01 5.24 13.56
C THR A 63 13.56 3.78 13.45
N THR A 64 12.50 3.52 12.71
CA THR A 64 12.05 2.17 12.38
C THR A 64 12.32 1.87 10.90
N CYS A 65 12.39 0.58 10.55
CA CYS A 65 12.40 0.14 9.15
C CYS A 65 11.14 0.61 8.40
N VAL A 66 11.29 0.91 7.11
CA VAL A 66 10.18 1.16 6.18
C VAL A 66 9.73 -0.18 5.61
N SER A 67 8.58 -0.69 6.05
CA SER A 67 8.01 -1.94 5.52
C SER A 67 7.32 -1.73 4.17
N CYS A 68 7.56 -2.68 3.25
CA CYS A 68 6.93 -2.75 1.93
C CYS A 68 5.41 -2.93 1.99
N HIS A 69 4.86 -3.53 3.04
CA HIS A 69 3.44 -3.86 3.15
C HIS A 69 2.67 -2.97 4.14
N THR A 70 3.35 -2.22 5.02
CA THR A 70 2.71 -1.32 5.99
C THR A 70 3.09 0.13 5.74
N VAL A 71 4.39 0.45 5.72
CA VAL A 71 4.85 1.85 5.67
C VAL A 71 4.77 2.43 4.26
N VAL A 72 5.18 1.68 3.24
CA VAL A 72 5.08 2.13 1.83
C VAL A 72 3.61 2.39 1.44
N PRO A 73 2.65 1.47 1.66
CA PRO A 73 1.27 1.73 1.32
C PRO A 73 0.68 2.90 2.12
N TYR A 74 0.99 3.03 3.41
CA TYR A 74 0.57 4.18 4.23
C TYR A 74 1.10 5.50 3.65
N ALA A 75 2.38 5.58 3.30
CA ALA A 75 3.01 6.78 2.76
C ALA A 75 2.37 7.24 1.45
N LEU A 76 1.90 6.30 0.62
CA LEU A 76 1.24 6.58 -0.66
C LEU A 76 -0.23 6.96 -0.47
N SER A 77 -0.97 6.24 0.40
CA SER A 77 -2.43 6.35 0.50
C SER A 77 -2.90 7.42 1.47
N ARG A 78 -2.25 7.58 2.63
CA ARG A 78 -2.76 8.43 3.71
C ARG A 78 -2.86 9.90 3.33
N PRO A 79 -1.89 10.52 2.63
CA PRO A 79 -2.03 11.90 2.16
C PRO A 79 -3.16 12.08 1.15
N VAL A 80 -3.41 11.08 0.29
CA VAL A 80 -4.50 11.08 -0.69
C VAL A 80 -5.85 11.05 0.00
N LEU A 81 -6.04 10.11 0.95
CA LEU A 81 -7.24 10.03 1.78
C LEU A 81 -7.49 11.32 2.56
N ARG A 82 -6.44 11.85 3.18
CA ARG A 82 -6.51 13.09 3.95
C ARG A 82 -7.05 14.25 3.11
N ARG A 83 -6.56 14.41 1.88
CA ARG A 83 -7.05 15.45 0.95
C ARG A 83 -8.49 15.19 0.48
N ALA A 84 -8.85 13.93 0.23
CA ALA A 84 -10.23 13.55 -0.12
C ALA A 84 -11.22 13.82 1.04
N MET A 85 -10.73 13.86 2.27
CA MET A 85 -11.48 14.26 3.47
C MET A 85 -11.38 15.77 3.76
N HIS A 86 -10.82 16.57 2.84
CA HIS A 86 -10.62 18.02 3.00
C HIS A 86 -9.75 18.43 4.21
N VAL A 87 -8.85 17.55 4.66
CA VAL A 87 -7.91 17.86 5.75
C VAL A 87 -6.55 18.27 5.17
N SER A 88 -6.10 19.49 5.46
CA SER A 88 -4.84 20.02 4.95
C SER A 88 -3.64 19.68 5.84
N THR A 89 -3.85 19.59 7.16
CA THR A 89 -2.80 19.31 8.14
C THR A 89 -2.42 17.84 8.16
N ARG A 90 -1.13 17.54 8.03
CA ARG A 90 -0.60 16.17 8.18
C ARG A 90 -0.94 15.57 9.55
N THR A 91 -1.19 14.28 9.59
CA THR A 91 -1.32 13.54 10.86
C THR A 91 0.02 13.48 11.61
N PRO A 92 0.02 13.29 12.94
CA PRO A 92 1.24 13.02 13.69
C PRO A 92 2.07 11.86 13.12
N GLN A 93 1.40 10.84 12.58
CA GLN A 93 2.03 9.66 11.99
C GLN A 93 2.67 9.98 10.63
N GLU A 94 2.03 10.79 9.76
CA GLU A 94 2.64 11.32 8.55
C GLU A 94 3.89 12.15 8.88
N VAL A 95 3.82 13.05 9.87
CA VAL A 95 4.95 13.88 10.29
C VAL A 95 6.10 13.01 10.80
N ARG A 96 5.83 12.09 11.73
CA ARG A 96 6.82 11.19 12.31
C ARG A 96 7.51 10.31 11.26
N LEU A 97 6.76 9.82 10.27
CA LEU A 97 7.33 9.06 9.16
C LEU A 97 8.33 9.91 8.35
N LEU A 98 7.91 11.11 7.94
CA LEU A 98 8.73 11.99 7.10
C LEU A 98 9.99 12.47 7.84
N GLU A 99 9.87 12.81 9.12
CA GLU A 99 11.03 13.18 9.95
C GLU A 99 11.99 12.00 10.15
N GLY A 100 11.46 10.79 10.33
CA GLY A 100 12.25 9.57 10.42
C GLY A 100 13.05 9.31 9.15
N VAL A 101 12.39 9.36 7.99
CA VAL A 101 13.03 9.14 6.68
C VAL A 101 14.05 10.24 6.39
N ALA A 102 13.71 11.51 6.63
CA ALA A 102 14.66 12.61 6.46
C ALA A 102 15.92 12.39 7.34
N ARG A 103 15.75 12.03 8.61
CA ARG A 103 16.88 11.75 9.51
C ARG A 103 17.76 10.59 9.02
N ARG A 104 17.16 9.53 8.47
CA ARG A 104 17.92 8.42 7.87
C ARG A 104 18.75 8.93 6.68
N VAL A 105 18.14 9.72 5.80
CA VAL A 105 18.85 10.31 4.66
C VAL A 105 20.00 11.21 5.10
N GLU A 106 19.82 12.00 6.16
CA GLU A 106 20.89 12.87 6.67
C GLU A 106 22.04 12.14 7.35
N THR A 107 21.85 10.86 7.66
CA THR A 107 22.83 10.07 8.42
C THR A 107 23.20 8.78 7.71
N TYR A 108 23.07 8.72 6.37
CA TYR A 108 23.26 7.51 5.57
C TYR A 108 24.48 6.68 5.96
N ASP A 109 25.64 7.33 6.06
CA ASP A 109 26.91 6.65 6.29
C ASP A 109 27.07 6.12 7.74
N ALA A 110 26.29 6.65 8.69
CA ALA A 110 26.44 6.36 10.11
C ALA A 110 25.26 5.61 10.74
N HIS A 111 24.08 5.63 10.12
CA HIS A 111 22.91 4.93 10.66
C HIS A 111 23.00 3.42 10.45
N GLN A 112 22.37 2.67 11.36
CA GLN A 112 22.20 1.22 11.22
C GLN A 112 21.29 0.91 10.03
N PRO A 113 21.70 0.06 9.08
CA PRO A 113 20.83 -0.34 7.99
C PRO A 113 19.63 -1.13 8.52
N PHE A 114 18.59 -1.28 7.71
CA PHE A 114 17.38 -2.04 8.11
C PHE A 114 17.74 -3.44 8.64
N TYR A 115 18.62 -4.15 7.94
CA TYR A 115 19.14 -5.46 8.33
C TYR A 115 20.66 -5.53 8.17
N ASP A 116 21.33 -6.09 9.16
CA ASP A 116 22.79 -6.13 9.29
C ASP A 116 23.33 -7.52 9.68
N GLY A 117 22.50 -8.56 9.59
CA GLY A 117 22.85 -9.92 10.01
C GLY A 117 23.93 -10.61 9.18
N SER A 118 24.25 -10.09 7.99
CA SER A 118 25.36 -10.51 7.14
C SER A 118 25.77 -9.36 6.23
N GLU A 119 26.95 -9.45 5.58
CA GLU A 119 27.36 -8.46 4.59
C GLU A 119 26.40 -8.37 3.40
N GLY A 120 25.87 -9.51 2.93
CA GLY A 120 24.82 -9.53 1.92
C GLY A 120 23.57 -8.76 2.36
N LYS A 121 23.11 -8.98 3.60
CA LYS A 121 21.94 -8.26 4.14
C LYS A 121 22.17 -6.77 4.34
N LYS A 122 23.40 -6.34 4.66
CA LYS A 122 23.75 -4.93 4.69
C LYS A 122 23.62 -4.32 3.29
N THR A 123 24.19 -4.97 2.28
CA THR A 123 24.13 -4.52 0.89
C THR A 123 22.68 -4.42 0.38
N GLU A 124 21.88 -5.48 0.56
CA GLU A 124 20.45 -5.49 0.21
C GLU A 124 19.67 -4.38 0.94
N SER A 125 19.96 -4.18 2.24
CA SER A 125 19.31 -3.12 3.02
C SER A 125 19.62 -1.74 2.46
N ARG A 126 20.89 -1.46 2.13
CA ARG A 126 21.30 -0.14 1.62
C ARG A 126 20.60 0.20 0.29
N GLY A 127 20.51 -0.76 -0.63
CA GLY A 127 19.79 -0.55 -1.90
C GLY A 127 18.29 -0.36 -1.68
N THR A 128 17.67 -1.21 -0.85
CA THR A 128 16.24 -1.09 -0.51
C THR A 128 15.93 0.28 0.13
N GLU A 129 16.75 0.71 1.08
CA GLU A 129 16.60 2.00 1.74
C GLU A 129 16.71 3.19 0.79
N ALA A 130 17.65 3.13 -0.16
CA ALA A 130 17.82 4.18 -1.15
C ALA A 130 16.53 4.38 -1.98
N VAL A 131 15.92 3.29 -2.43
CA VAL A 131 14.65 3.31 -3.17
C VAL A 131 13.50 3.81 -2.30
N LEU A 132 13.30 3.24 -1.12
CA LEU A 132 12.14 3.54 -0.28
C LEU A 132 12.18 4.98 0.28
N ASN A 133 13.36 5.46 0.67
CA ASN A 133 13.52 6.84 1.14
C ASN A 133 13.26 7.86 0.01
N ALA A 134 13.76 7.57 -1.21
CA ALA A 134 13.51 8.41 -2.38
C ALA A 134 12.01 8.45 -2.73
N LEU A 135 11.32 7.32 -2.69
CA LEU A 135 9.88 7.24 -2.94
C LEU A 135 9.07 8.10 -1.96
N ILE A 136 9.33 7.94 -0.66
CA ILE A 136 8.57 8.63 0.38
C ILE A 136 8.77 10.15 0.31
N LEU A 137 10.03 10.61 0.19
CA LEU A 137 10.35 12.03 0.16
C LEU A 137 9.90 12.70 -1.14
N SER A 138 10.06 12.04 -2.28
CA SER A 138 9.58 12.56 -3.58
C SER A 138 8.06 12.68 -3.58
N SER A 139 7.34 11.69 -3.05
CA SER A 139 5.88 11.73 -2.91
C SER A 139 5.43 12.87 -1.98
N ALA A 140 6.15 13.10 -0.88
CA ALA A 140 5.85 14.18 0.06
C ALA A 140 6.08 15.57 -0.53
N ASP A 141 7.12 15.75 -1.35
CA ASP A 141 7.37 17.02 -2.05
C ASP A 141 6.33 17.28 -3.15
N ALA A 142 5.98 16.26 -3.92
CA ALA A 142 4.92 16.34 -4.92
C ALA A 142 3.57 16.68 -4.29
N GLU A 143 3.27 16.09 -3.12
CA GLU A 143 2.05 16.37 -2.36
C GLU A 143 1.93 17.85 -1.95
N ARG A 144 3.06 18.49 -1.61
CA ARG A 144 3.10 19.92 -1.29
C ARG A 144 3.08 20.83 -2.53
N GLY A 145 2.99 20.28 -3.73
CA GLY A 145 3.07 21.04 -4.98
C GLY A 145 4.40 21.76 -5.17
N ARG A 146 5.49 21.21 -4.62
CA ARG A 146 6.82 21.83 -4.75
C ARG A 146 7.28 21.80 -6.20
N ARG A 147 7.85 22.92 -6.64
CA ARG A 147 8.50 23.03 -7.96
C ARG A 147 9.90 22.43 -7.98
N GLU A 148 10.56 22.45 -6.83
CA GLU A 148 11.93 22.00 -6.61
C GLU A 148 11.95 20.96 -5.49
N PRO A 149 12.76 19.89 -5.60
CA PRO A 149 12.90 18.93 -4.51
C PRO A 149 13.51 19.61 -3.28
N SER A 150 13.00 19.24 -2.11
CA SER A 150 13.58 19.64 -0.84
C SER A 150 14.97 19.03 -0.64
N GLU A 151 15.73 19.57 0.31
CA GLU A 151 17.08 19.09 0.57
C GLU A 151 17.15 17.58 0.93
N PRO A 152 16.27 17.05 1.81
CA PRO A 152 16.21 15.61 2.05
C PRO A 152 15.92 14.81 0.76
N THR A 153 15.01 15.29 -0.09
CA THR A 153 14.69 14.60 -1.36
C THR A 153 15.87 14.59 -2.31
N ARG A 154 16.60 15.72 -2.46
CA ARG A 154 17.82 15.78 -3.28
C ARG A 154 18.86 14.78 -2.80
N LYS A 155 19.08 14.68 -1.50
CA LYS A 155 20.02 13.71 -0.91
C LYS A 155 19.57 12.26 -1.09
N ALA A 156 18.26 11.98 -0.95
CA ALA A 156 17.71 10.66 -1.20
C ALA A 156 17.90 10.23 -2.67
N LEU A 157 17.62 11.12 -3.62
CA LEU A 157 17.83 10.87 -5.05
C LEU A 157 19.31 10.70 -5.40
N ARG A 158 20.21 11.48 -4.79
CA ARG A 158 21.65 11.29 -4.94
C ARG A 158 22.07 9.88 -4.50
N ARG A 159 21.63 9.45 -3.31
CA ARG A 159 21.93 8.11 -2.81
C ARG A 159 21.33 7.01 -3.67
N LEU A 160 20.14 7.24 -4.24
CA LEU A 160 19.52 6.34 -5.21
C LEU A 160 20.46 6.10 -6.39
N TRP A 161 21.04 7.15 -6.98
CA TRP A 161 21.97 7.00 -8.11
C TRP A 161 23.29 6.35 -7.72
N GLU A 162 23.86 6.70 -6.56
CA GLU A 162 25.11 6.12 -6.05
C GLU A 162 25.02 4.61 -5.82
N THR A 163 23.83 4.10 -5.50
CA THR A 163 23.60 2.69 -5.16
C THR A 163 23.01 1.88 -6.32
N GLN A 164 22.79 2.51 -7.48
CA GLN A 164 22.25 1.82 -8.63
C GLN A 164 23.27 0.82 -9.19
N ARG A 165 22.83 -0.41 -9.40
CA ARG A 165 23.64 -1.47 -10.01
C ARG A 165 23.91 -1.19 -11.49
N PRO A 166 24.94 -1.81 -12.08
CA PRO A 166 25.25 -1.67 -13.50
C PRO A 166 24.08 -2.04 -14.43
N ASP A 167 23.25 -3.00 -14.04
CA ASP A 167 22.09 -3.45 -14.82
C ASP A 167 20.86 -2.54 -14.70
N GLY A 168 20.89 -1.53 -13.82
CA GLY A 168 19.83 -0.52 -13.68
C GLY A 168 18.89 -0.70 -12.50
N ALA A 169 18.98 -1.83 -11.78
CA ALA A 169 18.24 -2.10 -10.55
C ALA A 169 19.00 -1.65 -9.28
N TRP A 170 18.45 -1.97 -8.12
CA TRP A 170 19.10 -1.83 -6.82
C TRP A 170 19.18 -3.19 -6.13
N GLU A 171 20.18 -3.35 -5.27
CA GLU A 171 20.18 -4.45 -4.32
C GLU A 171 18.91 -4.36 -3.47
N TRP A 172 18.24 -5.50 -3.28
CA TRP A 172 16.90 -5.54 -2.69
C TRP A 172 16.84 -6.63 -1.62
N LEU A 173 16.14 -6.36 -0.52
CA LEU A 173 15.97 -7.32 0.56
C LEU A 173 15.28 -8.60 0.05
N ASP A 174 15.98 -9.73 0.16
CA ASP A 174 15.47 -11.05 -0.25
C ASP A 174 15.45 -12.04 0.92
N PHE A 175 14.29 -12.20 1.55
CA PHE A 175 14.08 -13.19 2.61
C PHE A 175 13.44 -14.48 2.09
N GLY A 176 13.32 -14.67 0.77
CA GLY A 176 12.52 -15.74 0.17
C GLY A 176 11.02 -15.61 0.48
N LEU A 177 10.53 -14.37 0.65
CA LEU A 177 9.16 -14.06 1.03
C LEU A 177 8.45 -13.28 -0.09
N GLU A 178 7.41 -13.88 -0.66
CA GLU A 178 6.65 -13.30 -1.76
C GLU A 178 5.59 -12.30 -1.26
N PRO A 179 5.27 -11.25 -2.01
CA PRO A 179 5.92 -10.84 -3.27
C PRO A 179 7.05 -9.82 -3.06
N PHE A 180 7.24 -9.31 -1.84
CA PHE A 180 8.00 -8.09 -1.59
C PHE A 180 9.48 -8.30 -1.28
N GLU A 181 9.86 -9.50 -0.86
CA GLU A 181 11.20 -9.80 -0.34
C GLU A 181 11.67 -11.17 -0.87
N SER A 182 11.58 -11.34 -2.19
CA SER A 182 12.02 -12.51 -2.96
C SER A 182 13.00 -12.11 -4.06
N ALA A 183 13.61 -13.08 -4.72
CA ALA A 183 14.54 -12.84 -5.84
C ALA A 183 13.93 -11.95 -6.95
N ASP A 184 12.64 -12.15 -7.26
CA ASP A 184 11.92 -11.36 -8.28
C ASP A 184 11.50 -9.97 -7.76
N ALA A 185 11.55 -9.73 -6.45
CA ALA A 185 11.16 -8.46 -5.84
C ALA A 185 12.12 -7.30 -6.14
N ALA A 186 13.32 -7.57 -6.65
CA ALA A 186 14.20 -6.52 -7.19
C ALA A 186 13.53 -5.75 -8.34
N TYR A 187 12.67 -6.42 -9.13
CA TYR A 187 11.88 -5.75 -10.16
C TYR A 187 10.81 -4.84 -9.54
N TYR A 188 10.13 -5.29 -8.49
CA TYR A 188 9.23 -4.44 -7.70
C TYR A 188 9.98 -3.21 -7.15
N GLY A 189 11.14 -3.38 -6.55
CA GLY A 189 12.00 -2.27 -6.11
C GLY A 189 12.35 -1.28 -7.23
N ALA A 190 12.70 -1.78 -8.42
CA ALA A 190 12.97 -0.93 -9.59
C ALA A 190 11.73 -0.13 -10.03
N THR A 191 10.53 -0.71 -9.96
CA THR A 191 9.28 0.04 -10.25
C THR A 191 8.99 1.13 -9.21
N LEU A 192 9.31 0.89 -7.94
CA LEU A 192 9.20 1.92 -6.89
C LEU A 192 10.19 3.07 -7.11
N ALA A 193 11.41 2.76 -7.56
CA ALA A 193 12.38 3.78 -7.93
C ALA A 193 11.87 4.62 -9.12
N ALA A 194 11.31 3.97 -10.14
CA ALA A 194 10.69 4.66 -11.27
C ALA A 194 9.56 5.60 -10.83
N LEU A 195 8.71 5.15 -9.89
CA LEU A 195 7.69 6.00 -9.27
C LEU A 195 8.28 7.18 -8.51
N ALA A 196 9.34 6.96 -7.71
CA ALA A 196 10.04 8.04 -7.00
C ALA A 196 10.56 9.11 -7.97
N ILE A 197 11.30 8.68 -9.01
CA ILE A 197 11.91 9.54 -10.02
C ILE A 197 10.84 10.31 -10.81
N GLY A 198 9.80 9.63 -11.27
CA GLY A 198 8.71 10.25 -12.04
C GLY A 198 7.77 11.13 -11.21
N THR A 199 7.85 11.05 -9.89
CA THR A 199 7.06 11.87 -8.95
C THR A 199 7.86 13.07 -8.43
N ALA A 200 9.19 12.98 -8.41
CA ALA A 200 10.06 14.06 -7.93
C ALA A 200 9.86 15.35 -8.76
N PRO A 201 9.94 16.54 -8.13
CA PRO A 201 9.83 17.81 -8.86
C PRO A 201 10.90 17.96 -9.96
N ALA A 202 10.51 18.59 -11.07
CA ALA A 202 11.13 18.47 -12.41
C ALA A 202 12.62 18.86 -12.53
N SER A 203 13.16 19.66 -11.61
CA SER A 203 14.57 20.05 -11.64
C SER A 203 15.54 18.93 -11.21
N SER A 204 15.04 17.87 -10.57
CA SER A 204 15.89 16.77 -10.08
C SER A 204 16.38 15.79 -11.15
N THR A 205 15.67 15.64 -12.26
CA THR A 205 15.90 14.58 -13.25
C THR A 205 16.59 15.05 -14.52
N THR A 206 16.63 16.37 -14.76
CA THR A 206 17.00 16.95 -16.06
C THR A 206 18.35 17.66 -16.07
N GLN A 207 18.99 17.90 -14.91
CA GLN A 207 20.19 18.75 -14.83
C GLN A 207 21.48 18.00 -14.42
N ALA A 208 21.39 16.76 -13.94
CA ALA A 208 22.57 15.96 -13.58
C ALA A 208 22.80 14.82 -14.59
N THR A 209 24.01 14.72 -15.13
CA THR A 209 24.43 13.65 -16.06
C THR A 209 24.16 12.26 -15.50
N ASP A 210 24.39 12.08 -14.20
CA ASP A 210 24.20 10.81 -13.50
C ASP A 210 22.73 10.39 -13.45
N ALA A 211 21.81 11.36 -13.34
CA ALA A 211 20.37 11.08 -13.34
C ALA A 211 19.90 10.60 -14.71
N THR A 212 20.39 11.21 -15.80
CA THR A 212 20.02 10.79 -17.16
C THR A 212 20.52 9.37 -17.45
N VAL A 213 21.79 9.09 -17.13
CA VAL A 213 22.37 7.75 -17.31
C VAL A 213 21.63 6.72 -16.44
N GLY A 214 21.33 7.06 -15.19
CA GLY A 214 20.63 6.16 -14.28
C GLY A 214 19.20 5.85 -14.72
N ILE A 215 18.47 6.84 -15.24
CA ILE A 215 17.14 6.66 -15.82
C ILE A 215 17.18 5.72 -17.03
N GLU A 216 18.16 5.86 -17.92
CA GLU A 216 18.30 4.96 -19.07
C GLU A 216 18.60 3.52 -18.66
N LYS A 217 19.49 3.32 -17.68
CA LYS A 217 19.73 1.98 -17.12
C LYS A 217 18.46 1.37 -16.52
N LEU A 218 17.70 2.16 -15.75
CA LEU A 218 16.43 1.72 -15.17
C LEU A 218 15.40 1.33 -16.25
N ARG A 219 15.27 2.14 -17.30
CA ARG A 219 14.43 1.83 -18.47
C ARG A 219 14.87 0.53 -19.13
N GLY A 220 16.17 0.34 -19.34
CA GLY A 220 16.75 -0.88 -19.88
C GLY A 220 16.40 -2.10 -19.04
N TYR A 221 16.64 -2.04 -17.72
CA TYR A 221 16.31 -3.10 -16.78
C TYR A 221 14.83 -3.52 -16.85
N LEU A 222 13.93 -2.55 -16.72
CA LEU A 222 12.49 -2.82 -16.69
C LEU A 222 11.99 -3.42 -18.01
N LYS A 223 12.52 -2.97 -19.14
CA LYS A 223 12.18 -3.53 -20.47
C LYS A 223 12.73 -4.94 -20.66
N ASP A 224 14.01 -5.16 -20.34
CA ASP A 224 14.68 -6.46 -20.49
C ASP A 224 14.00 -7.54 -19.63
N LYS A 225 13.68 -7.21 -18.38
CA LYS A 225 13.11 -8.18 -17.43
C LYS A 225 11.60 -8.35 -17.55
N PHE A 226 10.88 -7.49 -18.26
CA PHE A 226 9.41 -7.47 -18.30
C PHE A 226 8.78 -8.84 -18.60
N ALA A 227 9.28 -9.53 -19.62
CA ALA A 227 8.66 -10.75 -20.13
C ALA A 227 8.73 -11.91 -19.12
N SER A 228 9.71 -11.92 -18.21
CA SER A 228 9.82 -12.95 -17.18
C SER A 228 9.05 -12.62 -15.90
N GLN A 229 8.52 -11.40 -15.77
CA GLN A 229 7.86 -10.96 -14.54
C GLN A 229 6.47 -11.55 -14.35
N THR A 230 6.10 -11.73 -13.08
CA THR A 230 4.72 -12.01 -12.65
C THR A 230 3.78 -10.88 -13.05
N LEU A 231 2.47 -11.16 -13.12
CA LEU A 231 1.47 -10.12 -13.38
C LEU A 231 1.45 -9.06 -12.27
N PHE A 232 1.77 -9.44 -11.03
CA PHE A 232 2.00 -8.52 -9.92
C PHE A 232 3.08 -7.47 -10.24
N ASN A 233 4.28 -7.92 -10.62
CA ASN A 233 5.38 -7.02 -10.98
C ASN A 233 5.06 -6.20 -12.25
N ARG A 234 4.32 -6.79 -13.19
CA ARG A 234 3.87 -6.08 -14.39
C ARG A 234 2.83 -4.99 -14.08
N ALA A 235 1.93 -5.22 -13.13
CA ALA A 235 1.00 -4.19 -12.67
C ALA A 235 1.75 -2.99 -12.07
N TRP A 236 2.82 -3.25 -11.32
CA TRP A 236 3.67 -2.18 -10.77
C TRP A 236 4.42 -1.38 -11.83
N VAL A 237 4.95 -2.01 -12.89
CA VAL A 237 5.57 -1.23 -13.98
C VAL A 237 4.53 -0.47 -14.81
N LEU A 238 3.31 -0.99 -14.93
CA LEU A 238 2.19 -0.24 -15.52
C LEU A 238 1.91 1.02 -14.70
N LEU A 239 1.81 0.91 -13.38
CA LEU A 239 1.65 2.06 -12.50
C LEU A 239 2.83 3.04 -12.62
N ALA A 240 4.07 2.54 -12.61
CA ALA A 240 5.27 3.37 -12.77
C ALA A 240 5.29 4.13 -14.11
N SER A 241 4.81 3.51 -15.19
CA SER A 241 4.76 4.12 -16.53
C SER A 241 3.88 5.37 -16.61
N THR A 242 2.99 5.56 -15.64
CA THR A 242 2.14 6.77 -15.52
C THR A 242 2.91 7.99 -15.00
N ARG A 243 4.09 7.77 -14.41
CA ARG A 243 4.94 8.82 -13.82
C ARG A 243 6.25 8.98 -14.58
N LEU A 244 6.90 7.88 -14.92
CA LEU A 244 8.13 7.88 -15.72
C LEU A 244 7.83 7.38 -17.12
N LYS A 245 8.01 8.26 -18.11
CA LYS A 245 7.77 7.94 -19.53
C LYS A 245 8.77 6.91 -20.05
N ASP A 246 8.37 6.25 -21.14
CA ASP A 246 9.18 5.30 -21.91
C ASP A 246 9.55 4.00 -21.17
N LEU A 247 8.73 3.61 -20.19
CA LEU A 247 8.83 2.31 -19.51
C LEU A 247 8.09 1.18 -20.25
N LEU A 248 6.93 1.49 -20.82
CA LEU A 248 6.11 0.55 -21.59
C LEU A 248 5.71 1.17 -22.93
N PRO A 249 6.01 0.51 -24.07
CA PRO A 249 5.41 0.85 -25.36
C PRO A 249 3.88 0.79 -25.32
N GLY A 250 3.20 1.62 -26.11
CA GLY A 250 1.73 1.70 -26.12
C GLY A 250 1.04 0.35 -26.34
N ALA A 251 1.49 -0.43 -27.33
CA ALA A 251 0.92 -1.76 -27.60
C ALA A 251 1.11 -2.74 -26.42
N GLN A 252 2.27 -2.70 -25.75
CA GLN A 252 2.54 -3.53 -24.58
C GLN A 252 1.71 -3.09 -23.37
N ARG A 253 1.49 -1.79 -23.20
CA ARG A 253 0.60 -1.24 -22.18
C ARG A 253 -0.84 -1.73 -22.37
N GLU A 254 -1.38 -1.64 -23.58
CA GLU A 254 -2.75 -2.11 -23.88
C GLU A 254 -2.89 -3.63 -23.71
N ALA A 255 -1.90 -4.41 -24.18
CA ALA A 255 -1.89 -5.86 -24.00
C ALA A 255 -1.87 -6.27 -22.52
N LEU A 256 -1.09 -5.56 -21.70
CA LEU A 256 -1.02 -5.78 -20.26
C LEU A 256 -2.33 -5.39 -19.56
N ILE A 257 -2.95 -4.27 -19.93
CA ILE A 257 -4.28 -3.89 -19.42
C ILE A 257 -5.29 -5.00 -19.72
N ALA A 258 -5.32 -5.52 -20.94
CA ALA A 258 -6.21 -6.62 -21.31
C ALA A 258 -5.88 -7.93 -20.56
N GLU A 259 -4.59 -8.23 -20.30
CA GLU A 259 -4.19 -9.38 -19.48
C GLU A 259 -4.69 -9.26 -18.04
N ILE A 260 -4.52 -8.09 -17.43
CA ILE A 260 -5.00 -7.78 -16.08
C ILE A 260 -6.52 -7.98 -16.01
N GLN A 261 -7.26 -7.46 -16.98
CA GLN A 261 -8.72 -7.60 -17.05
C GLN A 261 -9.17 -9.06 -17.13
N ARG A 262 -8.47 -9.89 -17.92
CA ARG A 262 -8.78 -11.34 -18.01
C ARG A 262 -8.52 -12.12 -16.72
N ARG A 263 -7.81 -11.54 -15.74
CA ARG A 263 -7.58 -12.15 -14.42
C ARG A 263 -8.56 -11.68 -13.36
N GLN A 264 -9.52 -10.84 -13.70
CA GLN A 264 -10.60 -10.48 -12.80
C GLN A 264 -11.48 -11.71 -12.52
N HIS A 265 -11.85 -11.91 -11.27
CA HIS A 265 -12.79 -12.95 -10.88
C HIS A 265 -14.24 -12.53 -11.16
N ASP A 266 -15.17 -13.49 -11.17
CA ASP A 266 -16.60 -13.24 -11.42
C ASP A 266 -17.26 -12.34 -10.37
N ASP A 267 -16.69 -12.26 -9.17
CA ASP A 267 -17.13 -11.35 -8.11
C ASP A 267 -16.70 -9.89 -8.36
N GLY A 268 -15.88 -9.63 -9.38
CA GLY A 268 -15.35 -8.32 -9.72
C GLY A 268 -14.01 -7.98 -9.06
N GLY A 269 -13.49 -8.84 -8.19
CA GLY A 269 -12.20 -8.63 -7.53
C GLY A 269 -11.02 -9.30 -8.27
N TRP A 270 -9.82 -9.14 -7.68
CA TRP A 270 -8.61 -9.86 -8.04
C TRP A 270 -8.01 -10.51 -6.80
N SER A 271 -7.33 -11.64 -6.99
CA SER A 271 -6.56 -12.34 -5.96
C SER A 271 -5.06 -12.13 -6.17
N LEU A 272 -4.33 -11.77 -5.11
CA LEU A 272 -2.88 -11.68 -5.10
C LEU A 272 -2.26 -13.02 -5.50
N GLN A 273 -2.80 -14.14 -5.02
CA GLN A 273 -2.33 -15.47 -5.39
C GLN A 273 -2.36 -15.69 -6.90
N ALA A 274 -3.40 -15.20 -7.59
CA ALA A 274 -3.58 -15.36 -9.03
C ALA A 274 -2.70 -14.42 -9.88
N LEU A 275 -2.07 -13.40 -9.27
CA LEU A 275 -1.19 -12.44 -9.96
C LEU A 275 0.24 -12.94 -10.16
N GLY A 276 0.61 -14.13 -9.66
CA GLY A 276 1.97 -14.63 -9.78
C GLY A 276 2.08 -16.14 -9.80
N THR A 277 3.15 -16.61 -10.45
CA THR A 277 3.65 -17.98 -10.31
C THR A 277 4.71 -17.96 -9.23
N TRP A 278 4.26 -17.94 -7.97
CA TRP A 278 5.12 -17.73 -6.80
C TRP A 278 6.12 -18.87 -6.61
N THR A 279 7.39 -18.52 -6.36
CA THR A 279 8.47 -19.51 -6.26
C THR A 279 9.22 -19.49 -4.93
N TRP A 280 9.12 -18.40 -4.17
CA TRP A 280 9.82 -18.21 -2.90
C TRP A 280 11.34 -18.40 -3.03
N GLY A 281 11.91 -17.96 -4.16
CA GLY A 281 13.33 -18.10 -4.47
C GLY A 281 13.78 -19.52 -4.78
N LYS A 282 12.86 -20.44 -5.08
CA LYS A 282 13.16 -21.85 -5.39
C LYS A 282 12.88 -22.15 -6.87
N PRO A 283 13.57 -23.15 -7.47
CA PRO A 283 13.18 -23.65 -8.78
C PRO A 283 11.71 -24.08 -8.80
N ALA A 284 11.01 -23.85 -9.92
CA ALA A 284 9.56 -24.07 -10.03
C ALA A 284 9.07 -25.45 -9.53
N TRP A 285 9.83 -26.52 -9.80
CA TRP A 285 9.50 -27.87 -9.37
C TRP A 285 9.61 -28.11 -7.85
N ARG A 286 10.22 -27.18 -7.09
CA ARG A 286 10.29 -27.16 -5.61
C ARG A 286 9.60 -25.93 -5.01
N ALA A 287 8.89 -25.14 -5.82
CA ALA A 287 8.22 -23.93 -5.36
C ALA A 287 7.20 -24.29 -4.28
N ARG A 288 7.46 -23.82 -3.06
CA ARG A 288 6.55 -23.96 -1.94
C ARG A 288 6.80 -22.84 -0.94
N ALA A 289 5.70 -22.26 -0.46
CA ALA A 289 5.70 -21.30 0.63
C ALA A 289 6.51 -21.82 1.82
N PRO A 290 7.20 -20.93 2.56
CA PRO A 290 7.95 -21.32 3.74
C PRO A 290 7.04 -21.86 4.85
N GLY A 291 5.79 -21.39 4.94
CA GLY A 291 4.75 -21.94 5.80
C GLY A 291 3.68 -22.73 5.03
N THR A 292 2.59 -23.02 5.73
CA THR A 292 1.38 -23.62 5.15
C THR A 292 0.29 -22.56 5.12
N PRO A 293 0.19 -21.74 4.05
CA PRO A 293 -0.89 -20.76 3.94
C PRO A 293 -2.24 -21.43 3.73
N ASP A 294 -3.32 -20.75 4.13
CA ASP A 294 -4.68 -21.20 3.84
C ASP A 294 -5.01 -20.94 2.36
N ALA A 295 -5.06 -22.02 1.57
CA ALA A 295 -5.35 -21.95 0.14
C ALA A 295 -6.77 -21.45 -0.15
N SER A 296 -7.74 -21.67 0.74
CA SER A 296 -9.12 -21.22 0.56
C SER A 296 -9.24 -19.70 0.71
N LEU A 297 -8.48 -19.10 1.63
CA LEU A 297 -8.38 -17.66 1.77
C LEU A 297 -7.62 -17.03 0.59
N LEU A 298 -6.55 -17.67 0.13
CA LEU A 298 -5.75 -17.17 -0.99
C LEU A 298 -6.45 -17.30 -2.36
N ALA A 299 -7.37 -18.25 -2.52
CA ALA A 299 -8.12 -18.41 -3.77
C ALA A 299 -9.17 -17.30 -3.99
N GLN A 300 -9.57 -16.60 -2.94
CA GLN A 300 -10.56 -15.52 -3.01
C GLN A 300 -9.93 -14.23 -3.53
N SER A 301 -10.79 -13.35 -4.06
CA SER A 301 -10.43 -11.96 -4.30
C SER A 301 -10.02 -11.28 -2.99
N ASP A 302 -9.02 -10.41 -3.03
CA ASP A 302 -8.55 -9.70 -1.85
C ASP A 302 -8.40 -8.19 -2.11
N GLY A 303 -8.41 -7.42 -1.03
CA GLY A 303 -8.37 -5.96 -1.10
C GLY A 303 -7.03 -5.40 -1.58
N TYR A 304 -5.93 -6.12 -1.42
CA TYR A 304 -4.63 -5.65 -1.89
C TYR A 304 -4.53 -5.76 -3.41
N ALA A 305 -4.79 -6.94 -3.97
CA ALA A 305 -4.77 -7.13 -5.42
C ALA A 305 -5.85 -6.29 -6.11
N THR A 306 -7.08 -6.31 -5.61
CA THR A 306 -8.18 -5.51 -6.18
C THR A 306 -7.87 -4.02 -6.12
N GLY A 307 -7.41 -3.52 -4.97
CA GLY A 307 -7.02 -2.12 -4.79
C GLY A 307 -5.86 -1.70 -5.71
N LEU A 308 -4.79 -2.50 -5.76
CA LEU A 308 -3.63 -2.24 -6.62
C LEU A 308 -4.05 -2.17 -8.09
N ILE A 309 -4.83 -3.14 -8.57
CA ILE A 309 -5.24 -3.21 -9.97
C ILE A 309 -6.17 -2.05 -10.34
N VAL A 310 -7.22 -1.80 -9.56
CA VAL A 310 -8.16 -0.71 -9.84
C VAL A 310 -7.41 0.63 -9.83
N TYR A 311 -6.58 0.88 -8.81
CA TYR A 311 -5.77 2.11 -8.74
C TYR A 311 -4.85 2.25 -9.96
N THR A 312 -4.19 1.16 -10.36
CA THR A 312 -3.28 1.16 -11.52
C THR A 312 -4.03 1.44 -12.82
N LEU A 313 -5.16 0.79 -13.07
CA LEU A 313 -5.98 1.01 -14.26
C LEU A 313 -6.49 2.45 -14.33
N ARG A 314 -7.01 2.99 -13.21
CA ARG A 314 -7.46 4.38 -13.12
C ARG A 314 -6.33 5.37 -13.39
N THR A 315 -5.18 5.17 -12.77
CA THR A 315 -4.00 6.04 -12.95
C THR A 315 -3.44 5.93 -14.36
N ALA A 316 -3.57 4.77 -15.00
CA ALA A 316 -3.22 4.57 -16.39
C ALA A 316 -4.23 5.21 -17.37
N GLY A 317 -5.34 5.80 -16.90
CA GLY A 317 -6.32 6.47 -17.76
C GLY A 317 -7.46 5.58 -18.25
N VAL A 318 -7.63 4.37 -17.69
CA VAL A 318 -8.84 3.57 -17.96
C VAL A 318 -10.05 4.26 -17.29
N PRO A 319 -11.14 4.56 -18.04
CA PRO A 319 -12.32 5.26 -17.51
C PRO A 319 -12.98 4.53 -16.33
N VAL A 320 -13.67 5.28 -15.47
CA VAL A 320 -14.35 4.72 -14.27
C VAL A 320 -15.53 3.83 -14.67
N GLU A 321 -16.12 4.09 -15.83
CA GLU A 321 -17.22 3.34 -16.43
C GLU A 321 -16.77 2.02 -17.08
N HIS A 322 -15.46 1.83 -17.27
CA HIS A 322 -14.92 0.61 -17.85
C HIS A 322 -15.34 -0.59 -16.99
N PRO A 323 -15.92 -1.68 -17.55
CA PRO A 323 -16.52 -2.76 -16.78
C PRO A 323 -15.64 -3.32 -15.66
N ALA A 324 -14.37 -3.58 -15.95
CA ALA A 324 -13.41 -4.09 -14.96
C ALA A 324 -13.15 -3.11 -13.80
N VAL A 325 -13.03 -1.81 -14.09
CA VAL A 325 -12.81 -0.78 -13.08
C VAL A 325 -14.07 -0.62 -12.22
N ARG A 326 -15.24 -0.52 -12.86
CA ARG A 326 -16.52 -0.36 -12.17
C ARG A 326 -16.80 -1.50 -11.20
N THR A 327 -16.66 -2.74 -11.66
CA THR A 327 -16.91 -3.94 -10.83
C THR A 327 -15.86 -4.11 -9.73
N GLY A 328 -14.59 -3.81 -10.01
CA GLY A 328 -13.54 -3.76 -8.98
C GLY A 328 -13.80 -2.72 -7.90
N SER A 329 -14.21 -1.50 -8.27
CA SER A 329 -14.56 -0.47 -7.29
C SER A 329 -15.84 -0.80 -6.52
N GLN A 330 -16.80 -1.50 -7.13
CA GLN A 330 -17.98 -2.02 -6.43
C GLN A 330 -17.59 -3.11 -5.43
N TRP A 331 -16.72 -4.03 -5.82
CA TRP A 331 -16.18 -5.05 -4.92
C TRP A 331 -15.49 -4.38 -3.73
N LEU A 332 -14.62 -3.39 -3.95
CA LEU A 332 -13.96 -2.67 -2.85
C LEU A 332 -14.97 -2.03 -1.90
N ARG A 333 -15.98 -1.31 -2.39
CA ARG A 333 -17.02 -0.71 -1.53
C ARG A 333 -17.76 -1.75 -0.69
N ALA A 334 -18.02 -2.93 -1.24
CA ALA A 334 -18.71 -4.02 -0.54
C ALA A 334 -17.83 -4.82 0.44
N HIS A 335 -16.50 -4.63 0.45
CA HIS A 335 -15.56 -5.44 1.22
C HIS A 335 -14.73 -4.63 2.23
N GLN A 336 -15.17 -3.41 2.58
CA GLN A 336 -14.75 -2.78 3.81
C GLN A 336 -15.52 -3.41 4.96
N GLN A 337 -14.80 -4.03 5.90
CA GLN A 337 -15.43 -4.88 6.90
C GLN A 337 -14.78 -4.74 8.27
N ASP A 338 -15.55 -5.12 9.28
CA ASP A 338 -15.11 -5.26 10.65
C ASP A 338 -14.27 -6.54 10.82
N VAL A 339 -13.02 -6.36 11.23
CA VAL A 339 -12.03 -7.42 11.40
C VAL A 339 -11.61 -7.49 12.86
N GLN A 340 -12.07 -8.51 13.56
CA GLN A 340 -11.70 -8.72 14.96
C GLN A 340 -10.32 -9.37 15.06
N VAL A 341 -9.38 -8.70 15.72
CA VAL A 341 -8.08 -9.25 16.09
C VAL A 341 -7.84 -8.99 17.58
N ASN A 342 -7.75 -10.07 18.36
CA ASN A 342 -7.78 -10.03 19.82
C ASN A 342 -9.02 -9.30 20.35
N GLN A 343 -8.81 -8.21 21.08
CA GLN A 343 -9.84 -7.34 21.66
C GLN A 343 -10.08 -6.07 20.82
N ARG A 344 -9.44 -5.96 19.65
CA ARG A 344 -9.58 -4.79 18.78
C ARG A 344 -10.40 -5.15 17.54
N MET A 345 -11.31 -4.25 17.20
CA MET A 345 -12.02 -4.27 15.93
C MET A 345 -11.33 -3.32 14.96
N HIS A 346 -11.06 -3.79 13.76
CA HIS A 346 -10.44 -3.01 12.69
C HIS A 346 -11.41 -2.90 11.52
N HIS A 347 -11.76 -1.68 11.12
CA HIS A 347 -12.58 -1.44 9.94
C HIS A 347 -11.67 -1.31 8.70
N ALA A 348 -11.54 -2.39 7.93
CA ALA A 348 -10.45 -2.57 6.98
C ALA A 348 -10.81 -3.50 5.81
N TRP A 349 -9.98 -3.48 4.77
CA TRP A 349 -9.99 -4.50 3.73
C TRP A 349 -9.06 -5.66 4.12
N ARG A 350 -9.44 -6.88 3.71
CA ARG A 350 -8.65 -8.08 3.96
C ARG A 350 -7.76 -8.44 2.79
N ALA A 351 -6.54 -8.87 3.11
CA ALA A 351 -5.68 -9.66 2.26
C ALA A 351 -4.84 -10.57 3.16
N HIS A 352 -4.34 -11.67 2.58
CA HIS A 352 -3.66 -12.73 3.33
C HIS A 352 -2.25 -12.95 2.81
N SER A 353 -1.38 -13.49 3.67
CA SER A 353 0.03 -13.69 3.31
C SER A 353 0.20 -14.91 2.40
N LEU A 354 0.99 -14.75 1.33
CA LEU A 354 1.44 -15.87 0.49
C LEU A 354 2.45 -16.79 1.20
N ASN A 355 2.97 -16.37 2.36
CA ASN A 355 4.15 -17.00 2.97
C ASN A 355 3.80 -17.89 4.17
N PHE A 356 2.89 -17.42 5.03
CA PHE A 356 2.50 -18.10 6.25
C PHE A 356 1.01 -17.90 6.48
N ASP A 357 0.33 -18.93 6.96
CA ASP A 357 -0.98 -18.72 7.59
C ASP A 357 -0.79 -17.90 8.86
N ARG A 358 -1.48 -16.77 8.91
CA ARG A 358 -1.51 -15.90 10.10
C ARG A 358 -2.86 -15.94 10.80
N GLU A 359 -3.90 -16.45 10.14
CA GLU A 359 -5.28 -16.38 10.61
C GLU A 359 -5.59 -17.44 11.66
N HIS A 360 -4.99 -18.63 11.53
CA HIS A 360 -5.28 -19.78 12.39
C HIS A 360 -4.25 -20.02 13.50
N GLY A 361 -3.45 -19.00 13.86
CA GLY A 361 -2.47 -19.08 14.94
C GLY A 361 -1.12 -19.71 14.53
N GLY A 362 -0.34 -20.18 15.51
CA GLY A 362 1.01 -20.73 15.31
C GLY A 362 2.16 -19.72 15.44
N GLU A 363 3.41 -20.17 15.23
CA GLU A 363 4.65 -19.39 15.47
C GLU A 363 4.69 -18.04 14.73
N LYS A 364 3.95 -17.91 13.62
CA LYS A 364 3.85 -16.68 12.81
C LYS A 364 2.46 -16.03 12.80
N GLY A 365 1.48 -16.59 13.54
CA GLY A 365 0.10 -16.10 13.61
C GLY A 365 -0.16 -15.04 14.69
N GLU A 366 0.90 -14.39 15.19
CA GLU A 366 0.76 -13.33 16.20
C GLU A 366 -0.23 -12.24 15.75
N PRO A 367 -1.12 -11.78 16.64
CA PRO A 367 -2.18 -10.84 16.32
C PRO A 367 -1.73 -9.60 15.55
N TRP A 368 -0.56 -9.04 15.89
CA TRP A 368 -0.07 -7.84 15.22
C TRP A 368 0.33 -8.08 13.74
N ARG A 369 0.80 -9.29 13.41
CA ARG A 369 1.22 -9.70 12.06
C ARG A 369 0.05 -10.11 11.17
N ARG A 370 -1.09 -10.50 11.76
CA ARG A 370 -2.34 -10.84 11.03
C ARG A 370 -2.85 -9.70 10.15
N MET A 371 -2.53 -8.47 10.51
CA MET A 371 -2.98 -7.29 9.79
C MET A 371 -1.97 -6.79 8.75
N PHE A 372 -0.81 -7.42 8.57
CA PHE A 372 0.22 -6.92 7.64
C PHE A 372 -0.25 -6.76 6.21
N MET A 373 -0.94 -7.78 5.67
CA MET A 373 -1.46 -7.69 4.32
C MET A 373 -2.74 -6.83 4.26
N SER A 374 -3.50 -6.74 5.35
CA SER A 374 -4.58 -5.75 5.48
C SER A 374 -4.08 -4.30 5.50
N ASP A 375 -2.87 -4.04 5.99
CA ASP A 375 -2.26 -2.70 5.93
C ASP A 375 -2.09 -2.28 4.45
N SER A 376 -1.62 -3.19 3.61
CA SER A 376 -1.54 -2.98 2.16
C SER A 376 -2.93 -2.91 1.52
N ALA A 377 -3.83 -3.82 1.87
CA ALA A 377 -5.18 -3.89 1.30
C ALA A 377 -5.96 -2.60 1.54
N THR A 378 -6.03 -2.13 2.78
CA THR A 378 -6.75 -0.89 3.10
C THR A 378 -6.12 0.32 2.41
N ALA A 379 -4.79 0.42 2.39
CA ALA A 379 -4.12 1.53 1.72
C ALA A 379 -4.39 1.57 0.21
N PHE A 380 -4.36 0.43 -0.48
CA PHE A 380 -4.62 0.37 -1.91
C PHE A 380 -6.11 0.45 -2.27
N ALA A 381 -7.01 -0.05 -1.42
CA ALA A 381 -8.44 0.18 -1.55
C ALA A 381 -8.77 1.68 -1.49
N VAL A 382 -8.18 2.40 -0.54
CA VAL A 382 -8.26 3.86 -0.42
C VAL A 382 -7.79 4.55 -1.70
N LEU A 383 -6.61 4.19 -2.21
CA LEU A 383 -6.07 4.77 -3.45
C LEU A 383 -7.00 4.53 -4.65
N ALA A 384 -7.52 3.32 -4.78
CA ALA A 384 -8.43 2.93 -5.85
C ALA A 384 -9.76 3.68 -5.80
N LEU A 385 -10.37 3.75 -4.61
CA LEU A 385 -11.67 4.38 -4.41
C LEU A 385 -11.59 5.90 -4.57
N VAL A 386 -10.57 6.56 -4.01
CA VAL A 386 -10.38 8.01 -4.22
C VAL A 386 -10.08 8.34 -5.69
N ALA A 387 -9.43 7.45 -6.44
CA ALA A 387 -9.23 7.64 -7.89
C ALA A 387 -10.49 7.35 -8.74
N SER A 388 -11.53 6.77 -8.12
CA SER A 388 -12.78 6.35 -8.77
C SER A 388 -14.01 7.11 -8.27
N ASP A 389 -13.83 7.98 -7.27
CA ASP A 389 -14.81 8.97 -6.81
C ASP A 389 -14.58 10.28 -7.60
#